data_AF-A0A3N4I5B6-F1
#
_entry.id   AF-A0A3N4I5B6-F1
#
_cell.length_a   1.000
_cell.length_b   1.000
_cell.length_c   1.000
_cell.angle_alpha   90.00
_cell.angle_beta   90.00
_cell.angle_gamma   90.00
#
_symmetry.space_group_name_H-M   'P 1'
#
loop_
_entity.id
_entity.type
_entity.pdbx_description
1 polymer ?
#
loop_
_entity_poly.entity_id
_entity_poly.type
_entity_poly.pdbx_seq_one_letter_code
_entity_poly.pdbx_strand_id
1 'polypeptide(L)'
;LPDRHFRGYILFVRAFKKTLQKSFTNDEMDELELLFKQFSEYYELEIYQLRYSRLRACLPVFHAILHIAEYTRRLGPLFASSQFPMERAI
;
A
#
# COMPACT_ATOMS: atom_id res chain seq x y z
N LEU A 1 -7.11 -4.10 19.52
CA LEU A 1 -6.59 -5.02 18.48
C LEU A 1 -5.34 -5.70 19.06
N PRO A 2 -5.10 -7.00 18.83
CA PRO A 2 -3.84 -7.64 19.23
C PRO A 2 -2.61 -6.90 18.65
N ASP A 3 -1.52 -6.83 19.40
CA ASP A 3 -0.31 -6.06 19.06
C ASP A 3 0.23 -6.40 17.67
N ARG A 4 0.27 -7.69 17.31
CA ARG A 4 0.68 -8.17 15.98
C ARG A 4 -0.11 -7.52 14.85
N HIS A 5 -1.43 -7.44 14.98
CA HIS A 5 -2.28 -6.86 13.95
C HIS A 5 -2.19 -5.34 13.92
N PHE A 6 -1.97 -4.72 15.07
CA PHE A 6 -1.77 -3.28 15.16
C PHE A 6 -0.46 -2.85 14.46
N ARG A 7 0.64 -3.59 14.68
CA ARG A 7 1.91 -3.37 13.99
C ARG A 7 1.80 -3.58 12.48
N GLY A 8 1.12 -4.63 12.04
CA GLY A 8 0.85 -4.85 10.62
C GLY A 8 0.08 -3.69 9.99
N TYR A 9 -0.95 -3.19 10.67
CA TYR A 9 -1.69 -2.01 10.22
C TYR A 9 -0.82 -0.74 10.18
N ILE A 10 0.12 -0.56 11.12
CA ILE A 10 1.03 0.58 11.12
C ILE A 10 1.91 0.61 9.86
N LEU A 11 2.36 -0.54 9.35
CA LEU A 11 3.12 -0.61 8.10
C LEU A 11 2.34 0.01 6.94
N PHE A 12 1.07 -0.37 6.82
CA PHE A 12 0.16 0.18 5.82
C PHE A 12 -0.01 1.69 5.96
N VAL A 13 -0.29 2.17 7.17
CA VAL A 13 -0.48 3.60 7.45
C VAL A 13 0.78 4.40 7.14
N ARG A 14 1.96 3.89 7.49
CA ARG A 14 3.25 4.53 7.20
C ARG A 14 3.49 4.62 5.69
N ALA A 15 3.24 3.54 4.96
CA ALA A 15 3.38 3.51 3.51
C ALA A 15 2.44 4.53 2.85
N PHE A 16 1.15 4.49 3.17
CA PHE A 16 0.17 5.42 2.58
C PHE A 16 0.44 6.88 2.90
N LYS A 17 0.87 7.21 4.13
CA LYS A 17 1.25 8.59 4.48
C LYS A 17 2.35 9.14 3.58
N LYS A 18 3.33 8.32 3.18
CA LYS A 18 4.38 8.72 2.24
C LYS A 18 3.80 9.05 0.86
N THR A 19 2.84 8.26 0.36
CA THR A 19 2.23 8.50 -0.98
C THR A 19 1.56 9.87 -1.17
N LEU A 20 1.31 10.61 -0.09
CA LEU A 20 0.68 11.93 -0.12
C LEU A 20 1.67 13.08 -0.39
N GLN A 21 2.97 12.79 -0.51
CA GLN A 21 3.97 13.81 -0.86
C GLN A 21 3.85 14.22 -2.33
N LYS A 22 4.18 15.48 -2.64
CA LYS A 22 4.15 16.02 -4.02
C LYS A 22 5.36 15.63 -4.86
N SER A 23 6.45 15.24 -4.21
CA SER A 23 7.72 14.89 -4.82
C SER A 23 8.41 13.84 -3.97
N PHE A 24 9.25 13.03 -4.59
CA PHE A 24 9.90 11.89 -3.96
C PHE A 24 11.35 11.78 -4.42
N THR A 25 12.23 11.34 -3.53
CA THR A 25 13.55 10.82 -3.89
C THR A 25 13.47 9.33 -4.22
N ASN A 26 14.50 8.79 -4.89
CA ASN A 26 14.58 7.35 -5.12
C ASN A 26 14.64 6.55 -3.80
N ASP A 27 15.38 7.04 -2.82
CA ASP A 27 15.48 6.41 -1.49
C ASP A 27 14.14 6.36 -0.76
N GLU A 28 13.32 7.43 -0.88
CA GLU A 28 11.96 7.45 -0.32
C GLU A 28 11.05 6.42 -1.01
N MET A 29 11.23 6.18 -2.31
CA MET A 29 10.52 5.16 -3.06
C MET A 29 10.98 3.75 -2.71
N ASP A 30 12.28 3.55 -2.46
CA ASP A 30 12.82 2.28 -1.99
C ASP A 30 12.27 1.92 -0.60
N GLU A 31 12.19 2.91 0.31
CA GLU A 31 11.56 2.74 1.61
C GLU A 31 10.06 2.43 1.49
N LEU A 32 9.34 3.13 0.61
CA LEU A 32 7.92 2.90 0.36
C LEU A 32 7.67 1.47 -0.14
N GLU A 33 8.50 1.00 -1.07
CA GLU A 33 8.43 -0.35 -1.61
C GLU A 33 8.67 -1.41 -0.53
N LEU A 34 9.64 -1.17 0.35
CA LEU A 34 9.90 -2.04 1.51
C LEU A 34 8.70 -2.10 2.46
N LEU A 35 8.10 -0.95 2.80
CA LEU A 35 6.94 -0.89 3.69
C LEU A 35 5.74 -1.65 3.11
N PHE A 36 5.47 -1.52 1.81
CA PHE A 36 4.39 -2.26 1.15
C PHE A 36 4.67 -3.76 1.08
N LYS A 37 5.91 -4.17 0.81
CA LYS A 37 6.31 -5.60 0.85
C LYS A 37 6.10 -6.20 2.24
N GLN A 38 6.57 -5.52 3.30
CA GLN A 38 6.38 -5.96 4.68
C GLN A 38 4.91 -6.04 5.07
N PHE A 39 4.09 -5.08 4.62
CA PHE A 39 2.66 -5.12 4.83
C PHE A 39 2.00 -6.29 4.07
N SER A 40 2.36 -6.53 2.81
CA SER A 40 1.82 -7.63 2.00
C SER A 40 2.12 -8.98 2.65
N GLU A 41 3.35 -9.20 3.10
CA GLU A 41 3.75 -10.41 3.81
C GLU A 41 2.92 -10.60 5.10
N TYR A 42 2.80 -9.56 5.92
CA TYR A 42 1.91 -9.59 7.08
C TYR A 42 0.47 -9.93 6.70
N TYR A 43 -0.08 -9.31 5.65
CA TYR A 43 -1.45 -9.52 5.23
C TYR A 43 -1.68 -10.96 4.76
N GLU A 44 -0.75 -11.49 3.95
CA GLU A 44 -0.81 -12.83 3.39
C GLU A 44 -0.69 -13.91 4.45
N LEU A 45 0.22 -13.74 5.42
CA LEU A 45 0.47 -14.72 6.48
C LEU A 45 -0.55 -14.64 7.62
N GLU A 46 -1.00 -13.44 8.01
CA GLU A 46 -1.84 -13.24 9.19
C GLU A 46 -3.34 -13.16 8.88
N ILE A 47 -3.69 -12.46 7.81
CA ILE A 47 -5.09 -12.13 7.50
C ILE A 47 -5.64 -13.11 6.46
N TYR A 48 -4.95 -13.29 5.34
CA TYR A 48 -5.36 -14.27 4.32
C TYR A 48 -4.97 -15.70 4.73
N GLN A 49 -3.83 -15.86 5.41
CA GLN A 49 -3.27 -17.13 5.89
C GLN A 49 -2.97 -18.15 4.79
N LEU A 50 -2.86 -17.69 3.53
CA LEU A 50 -2.61 -18.55 2.36
C LEU A 50 -3.61 -19.72 2.24
N ARG A 51 -4.85 -19.54 2.69
CA ARG A 51 -5.90 -20.58 2.68
C ARG A 51 -6.98 -20.26 1.67
N TYR A 52 -7.27 -21.22 0.79
CA TYR A 52 -8.36 -21.09 -0.19
C TYR A 52 -9.73 -20.81 0.45
N SER A 53 -10.02 -21.38 1.62
CA SER A 53 -11.24 -21.10 2.37
C SER A 53 -11.39 -19.63 2.81
N ARG A 54 -10.31 -18.85 2.74
CA ARG A 54 -10.25 -17.42 3.04
C ARG A 54 -10.07 -16.57 1.79
N LEU A 55 -10.34 -17.08 0.58
CA LEU A 55 -10.17 -16.36 -0.69
C LEU A 55 -10.85 -14.98 -0.71
N ARG A 56 -11.97 -14.82 0.00
CA ARG A 56 -12.64 -13.51 0.21
C ARG A 56 -11.74 -12.40 0.79
N ALA A 57 -10.65 -12.78 1.47
CA ALA A 57 -9.64 -11.87 1.98
C ALA A 57 -8.47 -11.66 1.00
N CYS A 58 -8.30 -12.48 -0.04
CA CYS A 58 -7.27 -12.28 -1.06
C CYS A 58 -7.75 -11.21 -2.07
N LEU A 59 -7.78 -9.95 -1.63
CA LEU A 59 -8.28 -8.86 -2.44
C LEU A 59 -7.20 -8.36 -3.42
N PRO A 60 -7.51 -8.19 -4.71
CA PRO A 60 -6.57 -7.67 -5.72
C PRO A 60 -5.96 -6.32 -5.36
N VAL A 61 -6.67 -5.50 -4.58
CA VAL A 61 -6.17 -4.20 -4.12
C VAL A 61 -4.86 -4.32 -3.32
N PHE A 62 -4.68 -5.39 -2.54
CA PHE A 62 -3.45 -5.61 -1.78
C PHE A 62 -2.27 -6.07 -2.63
N HIS A 63 -2.54 -6.61 -3.82
CA HIS A 63 -1.49 -6.79 -4.83
C HIS A 63 -1.17 -5.45 -5.52
N ALA A 64 -2.18 -4.66 -5.86
CA ALA A 64 -2.02 -3.39 -6.57
C ALA A 64 -1.12 -2.39 -5.82
N ILE A 65 -1.19 -2.35 -4.48
CA ILE A 65 -0.35 -1.44 -3.68
C ILE A 65 1.15 -1.69 -3.83
N LEU A 66 1.59 -2.91 -4.19
CA LEU A 66 3.01 -3.22 -4.40
C LEU A 66 3.60 -2.44 -5.60
N HIS A 67 2.76 -2.05 -6.55
CA HIS A 67 3.16 -1.31 -7.75
C HIS A 67 3.16 0.21 -7.55
N ILE A 68 2.69 0.71 -6.40
CA ILE A 68 2.58 2.15 -6.16
C ILE A 68 3.94 2.85 -6.25
N ALA A 69 4.99 2.27 -5.66
CA ALA A 69 6.33 2.88 -5.70
C ALA A 69 6.89 2.94 -7.13
N GLU A 70 6.80 1.84 -7.88
CA GLU A 70 7.24 1.80 -9.29
C GLU A 70 6.48 2.83 -10.14
N TYR A 71 5.15 2.84 -10.05
CA TYR A 71 4.34 3.77 -10.85
C TYR A 71 4.55 5.22 -10.41
N THR A 72 4.82 5.47 -9.13
CA THR A 72 5.16 6.82 -8.66
C THR A 72 6.48 7.31 -9.27
N ARG A 73 7.50 6.44 -9.39
CA ARG A 73 8.76 6.79 -10.09
C ARG A 73 8.53 7.11 -11.57
N ARG A 74 7.61 6.40 -12.23
CA ARG A 74 7.36 6.50 -13.68
C ARG A 74 6.40 7.62 -14.07
N LEU A 75 5.38 7.85 -13.27
CA LEU A 75 4.23 8.72 -13.60
C LEU A 75 4.14 9.94 -12.68
N GLY A 76 4.95 10.00 -11.63
CA GLY A 76 4.80 10.99 -10.55
C GLY A 76 3.75 10.58 -9.52
N PRO A 77 3.40 11.47 -8.58
CA PRO A 77 2.50 11.17 -7.48
C PRO A 77 1.12 10.67 -7.94
N LEU A 78 0.79 9.41 -7.65
CA LEU A 78 -0.42 8.77 -8.17
C LEU A 78 -1.73 9.39 -7.64
N PHE A 79 -1.71 10.10 -6.51
CA PHE A 79 -2.90 10.79 -6.01
C PHE A 79 -3.38 11.88 -6.98
N ALA A 80 -2.50 12.43 -7.81
CA ALA A 80 -2.84 13.45 -8.80
C ALA A 80 -3.52 12.87 -10.04
N SER A 81 -3.32 11.57 -10.31
CA SER A 81 -3.93 10.83 -11.43
C SER A 81 -4.98 9.82 -10.97
N SER A 82 -5.28 9.76 -9.68
CA SER A 82 -6.29 8.85 -9.14
C SER A 82 -7.71 9.44 -9.29
N GLN A 83 -8.71 8.75 -8.76
CA GLN A 83 -10.07 9.26 -8.71
C GLN A 83 -10.23 10.42 -7.70
N PHE A 84 -9.27 10.60 -6.79
CA PHE A 84 -9.35 11.57 -5.69
C PHE A 84 -9.58 13.02 -6.13
N PRO A 85 -8.93 13.55 -7.19
CA PRO A 85 -9.23 14.88 -7.69
C PRO A 85 -10.63 14.98 -8.31
N MET A 86 -11.09 13.93 -9.00
CA MET A 86 -12.41 13.90 -9.65
C MET A 86 -13.53 13.93 -8.61
N GLU A 87 -13.38 13.20 -7.51
CA GLU A 87 -14.36 13.14 -6.42
C GLU A 87 -14.54 14.49 -5.70
N ARG A 88 -13.60 15.43 -5.83
CA ARG A 88 -13.66 16.76 -5.21
C ARG A 88 -14.09 17.88 -6.15
N ALA A 89 -14.28 17.57 -7.43
CA ALA A 89 -14.67 18.53 -8.47
C ALA A 89 -16.16 18.44 -8.85
N ILE A 90 -16.90 17.47 -8.28
CA ILE A 90 -18.35 17.25 -8.48
C ILE A 90 -19.13 17.89 -7.34
#